data_AF-A0A936AIZ6-F1
#
_entry.id   AF-A0A936AIZ6-F1
#
_cell.length_a   1.000
_cell.length_b   1.000
_cell.length_c   1.000
_cell.angle_alpha   90.00
_cell.angle_beta   90.00
_cell.angle_gamma   90.00
#
_symmetry.space_group_name_H-M   'P 1'
#
loop_
_entity.id
_entity.type
_entity.pdbx_description
1 polymer ?
#
loop_
_entity_poly.entity_id
_entity_poly.type
_entity_poly.pdbx_seq_one_letter_code
_entity_poly.pdbx_strand_id
1 'polypeptide(L)'
;MNHSFQSTLKNLLKIQTQFSQDSAIQKIHLLKILNKQQLPKTKLLIKYHDLLLFLQAHPENEKLKNCCKLEILRITKFLRNLRPHEKLHFENTGLPYTGLYSSLSCELVSWLVDSKIKVNWDLPDQNGTELIDLLKLSLPDIEKEFTAICDTNESLLDALQIRNTKLLAFLLNQFKQFNNTPLIKDYLFDKLQLNFHVHTTGNKKLSKTYNVLPVKEIFYQQEIRKKWNYTDILNTALPEVHLSDSAWKQQIIMVSKIKLLLLQRETDPVTYLDENSIRYYILERGISIAVFTMVPERQLPLESYVGYTLFKNGYPAAYGGAWIMGNRALFGINIFDWFRGGESGFMMAQLLRTYRQLFSIDYFEIEPYQYGLNNPEGIASGAFWFYYRFGFRPLDRELNKLAKREADKMQRNKAYRSSSNILVRFTDSNLAFNLGSNTPLAMWQVRNKVTAMIHTNYKNDRQLAEMDCIEKFNNLFGKSKTISDKSQKAFIDFALICAAYKLKNMDAYEMAIELSELKSQNVFEYQKNLRIFLKFLK
;
A
#
# COMPACT_ATOMS: atom_id res chain seq x y z
N MET A 1 -13.12 31.15 32.87
CA MET A 1 -12.87 31.73 31.54
C MET A 1 -13.51 30.82 30.49
N ASN A 2 -14.37 31.36 29.61
CA ASN A 2 -15.02 30.59 28.56
C ASN A 2 -14.00 30.36 27.42
N HIS A 3 -13.29 29.23 27.42
CA HIS A 3 -12.33 28.92 26.35
C HIS A 3 -13.07 28.65 25.04
N SER A 4 -12.62 29.22 23.91
CA SER A 4 -13.17 28.87 22.59
C SER A 4 -12.85 27.42 22.18
N PHE A 5 -13.64 26.82 21.29
CA PHE A 5 -13.41 25.45 20.78
C PHE A 5 -11.99 25.26 20.26
N GLN A 6 -11.52 26.21 19.47
CA GLN A 6 -10.16 26.18 18.91
C GLN A 6 -9.07 26.21 20.00
N SER A 7 -9.26 27.02 21.06
CA SER A 7 -8.30 27.12 22.17
C SER A 7 -8.24 25.81 22.97
N THR A 8 -9.39 25.24 23.30
CA THR A 8 -9.49 23.97 24.02
C THR A 8 -8.91 22.81 23.20
N LEU A 9 -9.21 22.75 21.89
CA LEU A 9 -8.65 21.75 20.97
C LEU A 9 -7.12 21.88 20.87
N LYS A 10 -6.59 23.10 20.77
CA LYS A 10 -5.14 23.36 20.75
C LYS A 10 -4.46 22.84 22.01
N ASN A 11 -5.08 23.00 23.18
CA ASN A 11 -4.55 22.48 24.43
C ASN A 11 -4.58 20.94 24.48
N LEU A 12 -5.63 20.31 23.95
CA LEU A 12 -5.70 18.85 23.89
C LEU A 12 -4.65 18.27 22.92
N LEU A 13 -4.45 18.89 21.76
CA LEU A 13 -3.41 18.50 20.79
C LEU A 13 -2.01 18.55 21.40
N LYS A 14 -1.69 19.56 22.23
CA LYS A 14 -0.38 19.67 22.90
C LYS A 14 -0.06 18.50 23.82
N ILE A 15 -1.07 17.90 24.44
CA ILE A 15 -0.91 16.81 25.41
C ILE A 15 -1.27 15.44 24.83
N GLN A 16 -1.63 15.34 23.55
CA GLN A 16 -2.14 14.10 22.95
C GLN A 16 -1.19 12.90 23.13
N THR A 17 0.13 13.14 23.02
CA THR A 17 1.21 12.14 23.13
C THR A 17 1.84 12.07 24.53
N GLN A 18 1.28 12.75 25.52
CA GLN A 18 1.67 12.61 26.91
C GLN A 18 0.88 11.46 27.53
N PHE A 19 1.55 10.54 28.20
CA PHE A 19 0.94 9.36 28.80
C PHE A 19 1.33 9.31 30.28
N SER A 20 0.36 9.64 31.13
CA SER A 20 0.39 9.55 32.58
C SER A 20 -1.05 9.57 33.11
N GLN A 21 -1.22 9.27 34.39
CA GLN A 21 -2.54 9.39 35.02
C GLN A 21 -3.05 10.84 34.96
N ASP A 22 -2.18 11.82 35.18
CA ASP A 22 -2.52 13.24 35.13
C ASP A 22 -2.90 13.70 33.71
N SER A 23 -2.13 13.29 32.69
CA SER A 23 -2.46 13.63 31.29
C SER A 23 -3.80 13.02 30.89
N ALA A 24 -4.09 11.79 31.32
CA ALA A 24 -5.37 11.15 31.04
C ALA A 24 -6.55 11.92 31.68
N ILE A 25 -6.40 12.36 32.94
CA ILE A 25 -7.39 13.20 33.63
C ILE A 25 -7.58 14.53 32.88
N GLN A 26 -6.49 15.19 32.48
CA GLN A 26 -6.53 16.45 31.76
C GLN A 26 -7.16 16.30 30.37
N LYS A 27 -6.85 15.23 29.62
CA LYS A 27 -7.48 14.90 28.34
C LYS A 27 -8.99 14.71 28.50
N ILE A 28 -9.43 13.94 29.48
CA ILE A 28 -10.85 13.74 29.79
C ILE A 28 -11.52 15.08 30.14
N HIS A 29 -10.87 15.92 30.93
CA HIS A 29 -11.39 17.24 31.29
C HIS A 29 -11.60 18.14 30.06
N LEU A 30 -10.60 18.22 29.18
CA LEU A 30 -10.68 19.00 27.93
C LEU A 30 -11.76 18.46 26.98
N LEU A 31 -11.89 17.14 26.85
CA LEU A 31 -12.97 16.52 26.07
C LEU A 31 -14.36 16.88 26.63
N LYS A 32 -14.52 16.93 27.95
CA LYS A 32 -15.78 17.36 28.59
C LYS A 32 -16.08 18.84 28.33
N ILE A 33 -15.07 19.70 28.24
CA ILE A 33 -15.26 21.10 27.84
C ILE A 33 -15.71 21.17 26.37
N LEU A 34 -15.01 20.47 25.46
CA LEU A 34 -15.34 20.42 24.03
C LEU A 34 -16.75 19.86 23.78
N ASN A 35 -17.18 18.86 24.57
CA ASN A 35 -18.53 18.28 24.51
C ASN A 35 -19.64 19.33 24.72
N LYS A 36 -19.39 20.37 25.52
CA LYS A 36 -20.36 21.44 25.82
C LYS A 36 -20.40 22.55 24.77
N GLN A 37 -19.50 22.54 23.79
CA GLN A 37 -19.33 23.61 22.80
C GLN A 37 -19.81 23.17 21.42
N GLN A 38 -20.46 24.04 20.64
CA GLN A 38 -20.94 23.69 19.31
C GLN A 38 -19.81 23.17 18.40
N LEU A 39 -20.09 22.09 17.65
CA LEU A 39 -19.13 21.55 16.69
C LEU A 39 -18.94 22.53 15.51
N PRO A 40 -17.68 22.84 15.13
CA PRO A 40 -17.40 23.74 14.01
C PRO A 40 -17.75 23.07 12.67
N LYS A 41 -18.15 23.87 11.68
CA LYS A 41 -18.33 23.43 10.28
C LYS A 41 -17.10 23.71 9.40
N THR A 42 -15.91 23.73 10.01
CA THR A 42 -14.65 24.12 9.35
C THR A 42 -13.64 22.98 9.43
N LYS A 43 -12.45 23.17 8.84
CA LYS A 43 -11.28 22.26 8.98
C LYS A 43 -10.91 21.92 10.43
N LEU A 44 -11.36 22.71 11.43
CA LEU A 44 -11.20 22.37 12.85
C LEU A 44 -11.90 21.06 13.23
N LEU A 45 -13.03 20.73 12.60
CA LEU A 45 -13.74 19.47 12.87
C LEU A 45 -12.92 18.26 12.43
N ILE A 46 -12.26 18.37 11.27
CA ILE A 46 -11.37 17.31 10.73
C ILE A 46 -10.22 17.08 11.70
N LYS A 47 -9.54 18.15 12.14
CA LYS A 47 -8.44 18.06 13.12
C LYS A 47 -8.89 17.47 14.46
N TYR A 48 -10.10 17.83 14.92
CA TYR A 48 -10.65 17.27 16.15
C TYR A 48 -10.96 15.78 15.98
N HIS A 49 -11.56 15.39 14.87
CA HIS A 49 -11.85 14.00 14.55
C HIS A 49 -10.58 13.14 14.46
N ASP A 50 -9.56 13.60 13.74
CA ASP A 50 -8.26 12.93 13.63
C ASP A 50 -7.61 12.71 15.01
N LEU A 51 -7.67 13.72 15.89
CA LEU A 51 -7.22 13.61 17.29
C LEU A 51 -8.01 12.56 18.08
N LEU A 52 -9.34 12.49 17.89
CA LEU A 52 -10.15 11.47 18.55
C LEU A 52 -9.80 10.05 18.05
N LEU A 53 -9.46 9.89 16.76
CA LEU A 53 -8.94 8.62 16.25
C LEU A 53 -7.61 8.25 16.91
N PHE A 54 -6.69 9.22 17.04
CA PHE A 54 -5.43 9.00 17.74
C PHE A 54 -5.65 8.48 19.17
N LEU A 55 -6.53 9.14 19.93
CA LEU A 55 -6.86 8.78 21.32
C LEU A 55 -7.64 7.45 21.42
N GLN A 56 -8.43 7.07 20.42
CA GLN A 56 -9.07 5.75 20.35
C GLN A 56 -8.08 4.63 20.11
N ALA A 57 -7.07 4.86 19.27
CA ALA A 57 -6.03 3.87 18.97
C ALA A 57 -4.97 3.80 20.08
N HIS A 58 -4.73 4.89 20.83
CA HIS A 58 -3.77 4.96 21.93
C HIS A 58 -4.41 5.41 23.26
N PRO A 59 -5.45 4.71 23.76
CA PRO A 59 -6.15 5.16 24.97
C PRO A 59 -5.30 4.85 26.22
N GLU A 60 -5.18 5.78 27.16
CA GLU A 60 -4.50 5.52 28.45
C GLU A 60 -5.30 4.61 29.38
N ASN A 61 -6.63 4.66 29.27
CA ASN A 61 -7.55 3.86 30.07
C ASN A 61 -8.93 3.80 29.39
N GLU A 62 -9.80 2.96 29.92
CA GLU A 62 -11.15 2.76 29.40
C GLU A 62 -12.00 4.03 29.46
N LYS A 63 -11.85 4.84 30.51
CA LYS A 63 -12.61 6.08 30.70
C LYS A 63 -12.34 7.09 29.59
N LEU A 64 -11.07 7.31 29.24
CA LEU A 64 -10.69 8.19 28.13
C LEU A 64 -11.22 7.65 26.79
N LYS A 65 -11.08 6.35 26.55
CA LYS A 65 -11.61 5.69 25.35
C LYS A 65 -13.12 5.91 25.22
N ASN A 66 -13.87 5.74 26.31
CA ASN A 66 -15.32 5.96 26.34
C ASN A 66 -15.68 7.43 26.10
N CYS A 67 -14.96 8.39 26.69
CA CYS A 67 -15.15 9.81 26.39
C CYS A 67 -14.92 10.13 24.90
N CYS A 68 -13.85 9.61 24.30
CA CYS A 68 -13.58 9.82 22.88
C CYS A 68 -14.68 9.18 22.00
N LYS A 69 -15.22 8.03 22.41
CA LYS A 69 -16.29 7.33 21.66
C LYS A 69 -17.56 8.15 21.63
N LEU A 70 -17.92 8.79 22.75
CA LEU A 70 -19.07 9.69 22.82
C LEU A 70 -18.91 10.90 21.90
N GLU A 71 -17.73 11.52 21.86
CA GLU A 71 -17.45 12.64 20.95
C GLU A 71 -17.48 12.21 19.47
N ILE A 72 -16.96 11.02 19.15
CA ILE A 72 -17.08 10.44 17.81
C ILE A 72 -18.55 10.24 17.41
N LEU A 73 -19.39 9.72 18.32
CA LEU A 73 -20.82 9.56 18.07
C LEU A 73 -21.52 10.91 17.87
N ARG A 74 -21.11 11.93 18.63
CA ARG A 74 -21.59 13.31 18.49
C ARG A 74 -21.24 13.90 17.13
N ILE A 75 -19.99 13.77 16.68
CA ILE A 75 -19.55 14.18 15.33
C ILE A 75 -20.33 13.41 14.26
N THR A 76 -20.49 12.11 14.42
CA THR A 76 -21.23 11.26 13.46
C THR A 76 -22.69 11.71 13.33
N LYS A 77 -23.38 11.99 14.43
CA LYS A 77 -24.76 12.51 14.43
C LYS A 77 -24.83 13.90 13.79
N PHE A 78 -23.87 14.77 14.10
CA PHE A 78 -23.76 16.10 13.51
C PHE A 78 -23.62 16.04 11.99
N LEU A 79 -22.66 15.26 11.49
CA LEU A 79 -22.42 15.09 10.05
C LEU A 79 -23.60 14.46 9.33
N ARG A 80 -24.28 13.47 9.94
CA ARG A 80 -25.47 12.85 9.36
C ARG A 80 -26.55 13.90 9.05
N ASN A 81 -26.74 14.84 9.97
CA ASN A 81 -27.79 15.85 9.95
C ASN A 81 -27.41 17.14 9.19
N LEU A 82 -26.18 17.25 8.67
CA LEU A 82 -25.81 18.38 7.81
C LEU A 82 -26.60 18.35 6.49
N ARG A 83 -26.91 19.53 5.96
CA ARG A 83 -27.51 19.67 4.63
C ARG A 83 -26.49 19.26 3.55
N PRO A 84 -26.92 18.79 2.37
CA PRO A 84 -26.01 18.33 1.32
C PRO A 84 -24.90 19.32 0.95
N HIS A 85 -25.21 20.60 0.78
CA HIS A 85 -24.20 21.63 0.47
C HIS A 85 -23.17 21.84 1.59
N GLU A 86 -23.54 21.61 2.85
CA GLU A 86 -22.61 21.72 3.99
C GLU A 86 -21.65 20.51 4.05
N LYS A 87 -22.07 19.35 3.54
CA LYS A 87 -21.25 18.14 3.47
C LYS A 87 -20.13 18.24 2.43
N LEU A 88 -20.30 19.06 1.40
CA LEU A 88 -19.26 19.31 0.38
C LEU A 88 -17.96 19.85 1.00
N HIS A 89 -18.04 20.63 2.09
CA HIS A 89 -16.85 21.10 2.81
C HIS A 89 -16.00 19.96 3.40
N PHE A 90 -16.58 18.77 3.55
CA PHE A 90 -15.95 17.59 4.09
C PHE A 90 -15.76 16.47 3.06
N GLU A 91 -15.98 16.76 1.78
CA GLU A 91 -15.66 15.82 0.71
C GLU A 91 -14.19 15.40 0.78
N ASN A 92 -13.91 14.13 0.49
CA ASN A 92 -12.56 13.55 0.51
C ASN A 92 -11.84 13.57 1.87
N THR A 93 -12.51 13.96 2.95
CA THR A 93 -11.92 13.96 4.30
C THR A 93 -11.96 12.59 4.98
N GLY A 94 -12.78 11.67 4.48
CA GLY A 94 -13.03 10.35 5.05
C GLY A 94 -13.85 10.35 6.34
N LEU A 95 -14.55 11.45 6.64
CA LEU A 95 -15.49 11.56 7.74
C LEU A 95 -16.77 10.73 7.49
N PRO A 96 -17.51 10.33 8.55
CA PRO A 96 -18.78 9.64 8.37
C PRO A 96 -19.80 10.46 7.57
N TYR A 97 -20.43 9.82 6.58
CA TYR A 97 -21.51 10.40 5.77
C TYR A 97 -21.12 11.61 4.89
N THR A 98 -19.85 11.73 4.51
CA THR A 98 -19.33 12.79 3.61
C THR A 98 -18.85 12.20 2.29
N GLY A 99 -19.09 12.89 1.17
CA GLY A 99 -18.79 12.39 -0.17
C GLY A 99 -17.31 12.01 -0.38
N LEU A 100 -17.09 11.12 -1.34
CA LEU A 100 -15.78 10.77 -1.85
C LEU A 100 -15.81 10.91 -3.37
N TYR A 101 -14.90 11.69 -3.90
CA TYR A 101 -14.73 11.97 -5.32
C TYR A 101 -13.28 11.67 -5.73
N SER A 102 -13.07 10.73 -6.64
CA SER A 102 -11.73 10.29 -7.08
C SER A 102 -11.79 9.60 -8.44
N SER A 103 -10.68 9.62 -9.17
CA SER A 103 -10.40 8.59 -10.18
C SER A 103 -10.08 7.28 -9.47
N LEU A 104 -10.54 6.16 -10.04
CA LEU A 104 -10.41 4.82 -9.46
C LEU A 104 -10.13 3.82 -10.58
N SER A 105 -9.35 2.78 -10.30
CA SER A 105 -9.11 1.67 -11.22
C SER A 105 -10.38 0.89 -11.54
N CYS A 106 -10.42 0.23 -12.70
CA CYS A 106 -11.51 -0.67 -13.08
C CYS A 106 -11.81 -1.70 -11.98
N GLU A 107 -10.76 -2.26 -11.38
CA GLU A 107 -10.87 -3.30 -10.37
C GLU A 107 -11.54 -2.79 -9.09
N LEU A 108 -11.18 -1.59 -8.64
CA LEU A 108 -11.77 -1.00 -7.45
C LEU A 108 -13.23 -0.59 -7.69
N VAL A 109 -13.55 -0.07 -8.88
CA VAL A 109 -14.93 0.26 -9.26
C VAL A 109 -15.79 -1.02 -9.34
N SER A 110 -15.29 -2.08 -9.97
CA SER A 110 -15.97 -3.39 -9.97
C SER A 110 -16.22 -3.88 -8.55
N TRP A 111 -15.20 -3.84 -7.68
CA TRP A 111 -15.36 -4.23 -6.28
C TRP A 111 -16.41 -3.41 -5.53
N LEU A 112 -16.49 -2.09 -5.76
CA LEU A 112 -17.49 -1.21 -5.15
C LEU A 112 -18.91 -1.62 -5.58
N VAL A 113 -19.12 -1.84 -6.88
CA VAL A 113 -20.41 -2.27 -7.44
C VAL A 113 -20.82 -3.64 -6.90
N ASP A 114 -19.91 -4.62 -6.90
CA ASP A 114 -20.16 -5.97 -6.39
C ASP A 114 -20.44 -5.96 -4.88
N SER A 115 -19.79 -5.05 -4.14
CA SER A 115 -20.03 -4.81 -2.71
C SER A 115 -21.32 -4.02 -2.44
N LYS A 116 -22.13 -3.72 -3.46
CA LYS A 116 -23.37 -2.94 -3.38
C LYS A 116 -23.15 -1.55 -2.80
N ILE A 117 -21.97 -0.97 -3.00
CA ILE A 117 -21.66 0.41 -2.66
C ILE A 117 -22.07 1.26 -3.86
N LYS A 118 -22.96 2.23 -3.62
CA LYS A 118 -23.45 3.09 -4.69
C LYS A 118 -22.33 4.01 -5.18
N VAL A 119 -22.10 3.98 -6.48
CA VAL A 119 -21.13 4.82 -7.18
C VAL A 119 -21.87 5.55 -8.30
N ASN A 120 -21.68 6.86 -8.36
CA ASN A 120 -21.99 7.66 -9.54
C ASN A 120 -20.68 8.02 -10.22
N TRP A 121 -20.75 8.44 -11.47
CA TRP A 121 -19.59 8.84 -12.23
C TRP A 121 -20.01 9.87 -13.26
N ASP A 122 -19.05 10.68 -13.66
CA ASP A 122 -19.23 11.70 -14.68
C ASP A 122 -18.51 11.23 -15.95
N LEU A 123 -19.14 11.43 -17.11
CA LEU A 123 -18.43 11.28 -18.38
C LEU A 123 -17.26 12.28 -18.39
N PRO A 124 -16.10 11.88 -18.91
CA PRO A 124 -14.93 12.75 -18.95
C PRO A 124 -15.23 13.97 -19.84
N ASP A 125 -14.65 15.12 -19.49
CA ASP A 125 -14.53 16.24 -20.43
C ASP A 125 -13.65 15.81 -21.64
N GLN A 126 -13.66 16.62 -22.72
CA GLN A 126 -13.05 16.37 -24.04
C GLN A 126 -11.55 15.93 -24.10
N ASN A 127 -10.89 15.71 -22.96
CA ASN A 127 -9.48 15.31 -22.83
C ASN A 127 -9.25 13.79 -22.68
N GLY A 128 -10.31 12.98 -22.52
CA GLY A 128 -10.23 11.52 -22.45
C GLY A 128 -10.30 10.83 -23.83
N THR A 129 -9.93 9.55 -23.90
CA THR A 129 -10.25 8.74 -25.09
C THR A 129 -11.76 8.57 -25.19
N GLU A 130 -12.33 8.82 -26.36
CA GLU A 130 -13.76 8.66 -26.57
C GLU A 130 -14.18 7.20 -26.35
N LEU A 131 -15.37 7.01 -25.78
CA LEU A 131 -15.90 5.67 -25.49
C LEU A 131 -16.02 4.84 -26.79
N ILE A 132 -16.30 5.49 -27.92
CA ILE A 132 -16.35 4.86 -29.24
C ILE A 132 -15.07 4.10 -29.61
N ASP A 133 -13.88 4.65 -29.31
CA ASP A 133 -12.61 4.03 -29.65
C ASP A 133 -12.31 2.80 -28.82
N LEU A 134 -12.79 2.77 -27.59
CA LEU A 134 -12.64 1.62 -26.70
C LEU A 134 -13.65 0.53 -27.02
N LEU A 135 -14.89 0.90 -27.33
CA LEU A 135 -15.95 -0.04 -27.68
C LEU A 135 -15.66 -0.76 -29.02
N LYS A 136 -14.87 -0.17 -29.92
CA LYS A 136 -14.31 -0.87 -31.10
C LYS A 136 -13.58 -2.17 -30.74
N LEU A 137 -12.96 -2.20 -29.57
CA LEU A 137 -12.13 -3.33 -29.12
C LEU A 137 -12.92 -4.39 -28.36
N SER A 138 -14.12 -4.08 -27.87
CA SER A 138 -14.90 -4.95 -26.98
C SER A 138 -16.28 -5.33 -27.49
N LEU A 139 -16.89 -4.56 -28.41
CA LEU A 139 -18.18 -4.92 -28.96
C LEU A 139 -18.09 -6.19 -29.82
N PRO A 140 -19.18 -6.97 -29.94
CA PRO A 140 -19.27 -8.03 -30.95
C PRO A 140 -19.02 -7.47 -32.36
N ASP A 141 -18.41 -8.26 -33.25
CA ASP A 141 -18.02 -7.79 -34.59
C ASP A 141 -19.18 -7.18 -35.39
N ILE A 142 -20.39 -7.73 -35.24
CA ILE A 142 -21.60 -7.21 -35.91
C ILE A 142 -22.04 -5.84 -35.38
N GLU A 143 -21.76 -5.52 -34.11
CA GLU A 143 -22.09 -4.23 -33.50
C GLU A 143 -20.96 -3.20 -33.66
N LYS A 144 -19.74 -3.64 -34.03
CA LYS A 144 -18.61 -2.72 -34.27
C LYS A 144 -18.89 -1.73 -35.39
N GLU A 145 -19.76 -2.05 -36.34
CA GLU A 145 -20.15 -1.11 -37.40
C GLU A 145 -20.74 0.19 -36.82
N PHE A 146 -21.47 0.12 -35.69
CA PHE A 146 -21.97 1.32 -35.01
C PHE A 146 -20.86 2.26 -34.57
N THR A 147 -19.68 1.75 -34.22
CA THR A 147 -18.53 2.60 -33.85
C THR A 147 -17.85 3.28 -35.03
N ALA A 148 -18.22 2.93 -36.26
CA ALA A 148 -17.78 3.59 -37.48
C ALA A 148 -18.84 4.57 -38.02
N ILE A 149 -20.12 4.30 -37.75
CA ILE A 149 -21.25 5.12 -38.21
C ILE A 149 -21.56 6.26 -37.22
N CYS A 150 -21.47 5.99 -35.92
CA CYS A 150 -21.70 6.98 -34.88
C CYS A 150 -20.49 7.92 -34.75
N ASP A 151 -20.79 9.18 -34.52
CA ASP A 151 -19.86 10.31 -34.43
C ASP A 151 -19.64 10.80 -32.99
N THR A 152 -20.46 10.33 -32.04
CA THR A 152 -20.41 10.72 -30.63
C THR A 152 -20.66 9.50 -29.72
N ASN A 153 -20.26 9.61 -28.45
CA ASN A 153 -20.56 8.59 -27.46
C ASN A 153 -22.07 8.47 -27.23
N GLU A 154 -22.79 9.59 -27.27
CA GLU A 154 -24.24 9.64 -27.14
C GLU A 154 -24.93 8.90 -28.28
N SER A 155 -24.58 9.18 -29.54
CA SER A 155 -25.18 8.52 -30.70
C SER A 155 -24.87 7.02 -30.73
N LEU A 156 -23.65 6.63 -30.30
CA LEU A 156 -23.29 5.22 -30.14
C LEU A 156 -24.10 4.53 -29.05
N LEU A 157 -24.24 5.13 -27.87
CA LEU A 157 -24.99 4.54 -26.77
C LEU A 157 -26.48 4.41 -27.09
N ASP A 158 -27.05 5.36 -27.83
CA ASP A 158 -28.42 5.29 -28.32
C ASP A 158 -28.60 4.17 -29.35
N ALA A 159 -27.67 4.02 -30.30
CA ALA A 159 -27.66 2.92 -31.27
C ALA A 159 -27.58 1.54 -30.59
N LEU A 160 -26.75 1.43 -29.55
CA LEU A 160 -26.62 0.23 -28.70
C LEU A 160 -27.77 0.08 -27.68
N GLN A 161 -28.71 1.04 -27.64
CA GLN A 161 -29.84 1.08 -26.70
C GLN A 161 -29.43 1.02 -25.22
N ILE A 162 -28.26 1.55 -24.88
CA ILE A 162 -27.71 1.58 -23.52
C ILE A 162 -28.15 2.85 -22.80
N ARG A 163 -29.08 2.67 -21.86
CA ARG A 163 -29.52 3.77 -20.98
C ARG A 163 -28.43 4.14 -19.98
N ASN A 164 -28.35 5.43 -19.65
CA ASN A 164 -27.38 5.99 -18.70
C ASN A 164 -27.36 5.27 -17.34
N THR A 165 -28.52 4.81 -16.83
CA THR A 165 -28.61 4.04 -15.56
C THR A 165 -27.94 2.67 -15.59
N LYS A 166 -27.71 2.09 -16.78
CA LYS A 166 -27.02 0.81 -16.98
C LYS A 166 -25.60 0.98 -17.53
N LEU A 167 -25.20 2.20 -17.89
CA LEU A 167 -23.96 2.46 -18.61
C LEU A 167 -22.73 1.97 -17.84
N LEU A 168 -22.60 2.27 -16.54
CA LEU A 168 -21.46 1.78 -15.75
C LEU A 168 -21.38 0.25 -15.74
N ALA A 169 -22.51 -0.44 -15.53
CA ALA A 169 -22.54 -1.89 -15.52
C ALA A 169 -22.19 -2.48 -16.90
N PHE A 170 -22.66 -1.84 -17.97
CA PHE A 170 -22.30 -2.17 -19.34
C PHE A 170 -20.79 -2.02 -19.57
N LEU A 171 -20.22 -0.86 -19.24
CA LEU A 171 -18.78 -0.59 -19.38
C LEU A 171 -17.94 -1.62 -18.62
N LEU A 172 -18.24 -1.86 -17.34
CA LEU A 172 -17.52 -2.87 -16.57
C LEU A 172 -17.61 -4.27 -17.19
N ASN A 173 -18.74 -4.64 -17.80
CA ASN A 173 -18.86 -5.90 -18.54
C ASN A 173 -18.05 -5.92 -19.84
N GLN A 174 -17.95 -4.79 -20.55
CA GLN A 174 -17.06 -4.68 -21.71
C GLN A 174 -15.60 -4.91 -21.30
N PHE A 175 -15.18 -4.30 -20.18
CA PHE A 175 -13.82 -4.47 -19.67
C PHE A 175 -13.50 -5.88 -19.15
N LYS A 176 -14.51 -6.67 -18.75
CA LYS A 176 -14.30 -8.07 -18.35
C LYS A 176 -13.74 -8.94 -19.48
N GLN A 177 -13.96 -8.57 -20.75
CA GLN A 177 -13.40 -9.30 -21.88
C GLN A 177 -11.87 -9.28 -21.89
N PHE A 178 -11.25 -8.24 -21.32
CA PHE A 178 -9.81 -8.10 -21.19
C PHE A 178 -9.25 -8.70 -19.90
N ASN A 179 -10.02 -9.49 -19.14
CA ASN A 179 -9.54 -10.09 -17.88
C ASN A 179 -8.34 -11.03 -18.08
N ASN A 180 -8.21 -11.66 -19.24
CA ASN A 180 -7.04 -12.49 -19.58
C ASN A 180 -5.80 -11.65 -19.95
N THR A 181 -5.97 -10.35 -20.20
CA THR A 181 -4.92 -9.37 -20.51
C THR A 181 -5.02 -8.17 -19.56
N PRO A 182 -4.78 -8.38 -18.26
CA PRO A 182 -5.14 -7.41 -17.22
C PRO A 182 -4.43 -6.05 -17.34
N LEU A 183 -3.22 -6.01 -17.89
CA LEU A 183 -2.50 -4.75 -18.14
C LEU A 183 -3.16 -3.93 -19.27
N ILE A 184 -3.70 -4.59 -20.29
CA ILE A 184 -4.46 -3.93 -21.36
C ILE A 184 -5.79 -3.42 -20.80
N LYS A 185 -6.47 -4.21 -19.95
CA LYS A 185 -7.69 -3.78 -19.26
C LYS A 185 -7.48 -2.46 -18.53
N ASP A 186 -6.42 -2.38 -17.71
CA ASP A 186 -6.12 -1.19 -16.92
C ASP A 186 -5.75 -0.01 -17.81
N TYR A 187 -4.88 -0.21 -18.80
CA TYR A 187 -4.49 0.84 -19.75
C TYR A 187 -5.70 1.44 -20.46
N LEU A 188 -6.59 0.60 -20.99
CA LEU A 188 -7.79 1.06 -21.70
C LEU A 188 -8.77 1.77 -20.76
N PHE A 189 -8.93 1.29 -19.51
CA PHE A 189 -9.83 1.92 -18.55
C PHE A 189 -9.29 3.27 -18.07
N ASP A 190 -7.99 3.37 -17.78
CA ASP A 190 -7.35 4.62 -17.34
C ASP A 190 -7.44 5.71 -18.42
N LYS A 191 -7.45 5.33 -19.70
CA LYS A 191 -7.62 6.27 -20.83
C LYS A 191 -8.99 6.94 -20.88
N LEU A 192 -10.01 6.38 -20.25
CA LEU A 192 -11.30 7.03 -20.09
C LEU A 192 -11.25 8.23 -19.12
N GLN A 193 -10.24 8.30 -18.24
CA GLN A 193 -10.11 9.38 -17.24
C GLN A 193 -11.40 9.60 -16.42
N LEU A 194 -12.11 8.52 -16.08
CA LEU A 194 -13.38 8.60 -15.34
C LEU A 194 -13.15 9.06 -13.90
N ASN A 195 -14.01 9.95 -13.44
CA ASN A 195 -14.11 10.32 -12.03
C ASN A 195 -15.39 9.74 -11.41
N PHE A 196 -15.26 9.26 -10.19
CA PHE A 196 -16.31 8.56 -9.48
C PHE A 196 -16.68 9.28 -8.19
N HIS A 197 -17.98 9.50 -8.00
CA HIS A 197 -18.56 9.90 -6.72
C HIS A 197 -19.08 8.67 -5.97
N VAL A 198 -18.33 8.22 -4.96
CA VAL A 198 -18.69 7.09 -4.11
C VAL A 198 -19.59 7.57 -2.97
N HIS A 199 -20.81 7.02 -2.90
CA HIS A 199 -21.80 7.43 -1.91
C HIS A 199 -21.55 6.76 -0.56
N THR A 200 -20.98 7.51 0.37
CA THR A 200 -20.77 7.09 1.77
C THR A 200 -21.93 7.49 2.70
N THR A 201 -22.85 8.33 2.23
CA THR A 201 -23.91 8.99 3.01
C THR A 201 -24.92 8.02 3.63
N GLY A 202 -25.09 6.83 3.06
CA GLY A 202 -25.93 5.76 3.62
C GLY A 202 -25.20 4.80 4.56
N ASN A 203 -23.86 4.81 4.58
CA ASN A 203 -23.08 3.79 5.27
C ASN A 203 -21.90 4.40 6.05
N LYS A 204 -22.07 4.55 7.37
CA LYS A 204 -21.01 5.07 8.25
C LYS A 204 -19.72 4.25 8.22
N LYS A 205 -19.77 2.95 7.86
CA LYS A 205 -18.57 2.09 7.79
C LYS A 205 -17.59 2.55 6.69
N LEU A 206 -18.07 3.26 5.67
CA LEU A 206 -17.24 3.93 4.67
C LEU A 206 -16.66 5.24 5.22
N SER A 207 -15.95 5.17 6.35
CA SER A 207 -15.28 6.30 6.98
C SER A 207 -14.12 5.85 7.85
N LYS A 208 -13.15 6.75 8.10
CA LYS A 208 -11.97 6.47 8.95
C LYS A 208 -12.36 5.99 10.35
N THR A 209 -13.48 6.48 10.86
CA THR A 209 -14.01 6.19 12.20
C THR A 209 -14.41 4.74 12.40
N TYR A 210 -15.10 4.18 11.40
CA TYR A 210 -15.81 2.90 11.51
C TYR A 210 -15.19 1.82 10.63
N ASN A 211 -14.17 2.17 9.83
CA ASN A 211 -13.31 1.24 9.12
C ASN A 211 -12.25 0.65 10.07
N VAL A 212 -12.69 -0.21 10.98
CA VAL A 212 -11.90 -0.75 12.10
C VAL A 212 -12.08 -2.27 12.13
N LEU A 213 -10.98 -3.00 12.32
CA LEU A 213 -11.05 -4.44 12.59
C LEU A 213 -11.46 -4.71 14.03
N PRO A 214 -12.31 -5.72 14.29
CA PRO A 214 -12.61 -6.13 15.66
C PRO A 214 -11.33 -6.60 16.37
N VAL A 215 -11.18 -6.27 17.65
CA VAL A 215 -10.08 -6.77 18.47
C VAL A 215 -10.63 -7.36 19.77
N LYS A 216 -10.04 -8.46 20.22
CA LYS A 216 -10.45 -9.13 21.47
C LYS A 216 -10.10 -8.28 22.69
N GLU A 217 -8.88 -7.74 22.68
CA GLU A 217 -8.33 -6.95 23.78
C GLU A 217 -7.80 -5.62 23.26
N ILE A 218 -7.89 -4.61 24.11
CA ILE A 218 -7.40 -3.25 23.83
C ILE A 218 -6.13 -3.06 24.63
N PHE A 219 -5.07 -2.66 23.94
CA PHE A 219 -3.86 -2.22 24.62
C PHE A 219 -4.02 -0.77 25.09
N TYR A 220 -3.99 -0.59 26.42
CA TYR A 220 -4.01 0.73 27.04
C TYR A 220 -2.59 1.30 27.14
N GLN A 221 -2.39 2.46 26.51
CA GLN A 221 -1.10 3.10 26.33
C GLN A 221 -0.65 3.84 27.60
N GLN A 222 0.46 3.41 28.21
CA GLN A 222 1.04 4.08 29.38
C GLN A 222 2.27 4.95 29.07
N GLU A 223 2.89 4.75 27.90
CA GLU A 223 4.10 5.45 27.48
C GLU A 223 4.26 5.38 25.97
N ILE A 224 5.03 6.28 25.35
CA ILE A 224 5.61 6.03 24.01
C ILE A 224 7.00 5.44 24.22
N ARG A 225 7.22 4.21 23.77
CA ARG A 225 8.59 3.69 23.69
C ARG A 225 9.35 4.57 22.70
N LYS A 226 10.45 5.18 23.16
CA LYS A 226 11.36 6.05 22.37
C LYS A 226 12.75 5.45 22.18
N LYS A 227 13.13 4.51 23.07
CA LYS A 227 14.39 3.79 23.03
C LYS A 227 14.10 2.31 23.19
N TRP A 228 14.62 1.51 22.27
CA TRP A 228 14.58 0.07 22.31
C TRP A 228 15.67 -0.44 21.37
N ASN A 229 16.10 -1.67 21.61
CA ASN A 229 16.98 -2.35 20.67
C ASN A 229 16.14 -2.93 19.53
N TYR A 230 16.25 -2.35 18.34
CA TYR A 230 15.47 -2.81 17.19
C TYR A 230 15.90 -4.21 16.75
N THR A 231 17.19 -4.59 16.90
CA THR A 231 17.63 -5.95 16.53
C THR A 231 16.95 -7.02 17.37
N ASP A 232 16.70 -6.73 18.64
CA ASP A 232 16.02 -7.66 19.55
C ASP A 232 14.59 -7.88 19.08
N ILE A 233 13.85 -6.80 18.77
CA ILE A 233 12.50 -6.88 18.20
C ILE A 233 12.50 -7.70 16.90
N LEU A 234 13.44 -7.42 15.99
CA LEU A 234 13.52 -8.10 14.69
C LEU A 234 13.76 -9.62 14.83
N ASN A 235 14.45 -10.04 15.90
CA ASN A 235 14.81 -11.43 16.14
C ASN A 235 13.86 -12.16 17.11
N THR A 236 12.97 -11.47 17.83
CA THR A 236 11.92 -12.11 18.62
C THR A 236 10.98 -12.91 17.71
N ALA A 237 10.81 -14.21 17.92
CA ALA A 237 9.96 -15.06 17.07
C ALA A 237 8.54 -14.49 16.90
N LEU A 238 8.03 -14.44 15.67
CA LEU A 238 6.65 -14.06 15.41
C LEU A 238 5.70 -15.03 16.12
N PRO A 239 4.56 -14.54 16.63
CA PRO A 239 3.49 -15.43 17.07
C PRO A 239 2.95 -16.23 15.88
N GLU A 240 2.24 -17.31 16.19
CA GLU A 240 1.56 -18.10 15.17
C GLU A 240 0.61 -17.23 14.34
N VAL A 241 0.49 -17.58 13.06
CA VAL A 241 -0.47 -16.93 12.17
C VAL A 241 -1.87 -17.11 12.75
N HIS A 242 -2.61 -16.02 12.85
CA HIS A 242 -4.00 -16.09 13.27
C HIS A 242 -4.81 -16.85 12.23
N LEU A 243 -5.41 -17.97 12.64
CA LEU A 243 -6.31 -18.74 11.80
C LEU A 243 -7.57 -17.90 11.50
N SER A 244 -7.68 -17.48 10.24
CA SER A 244 -8.79 -16.69 9.75
C SER A 244 -9.73 -17.54 8.91
N ASP A 245 -11.01 -17.53 9.23
CA ASP A 245 -12.04 -18.00 8.31
C ASP A 245 -12.22 -17.03 7.12
N SER A 246 -13.02 -17.42 6.13
CA SER A 246 -13.28 -16.57 4.96
C SER A 246 -13.94 -15.23 5.37
N ALA A 247 -14.84 -15.23 6.36
CA ALA A 247 -15.49 -14.00 6.83
C ALA A 247 -14.48 -12.99 7.39
N TRP A 248 -13.48 -13.45 8.13
CA TRP A 248 -12.39 -12.63 8.66
C TRP A 248 -11.49 -12.09 7.56
N LYS A 249 -11.14 -12.92 6.57
CA LYS A 249 -10.37 -12.49 5.40
C LYS A 249 -11.11 -11.38 4.63
N GLN A 250 -12.42 -11.54 4.43
CA GLN A 250 -13.24 -10.51 3.79
C GLN A 250 -13.27 -9.19 4.58
N GLN A 251 -13.26 -9.24 5.93
CA GLN A 251 -13.11 -8.04 6.74
C GLN A 251 -11.75 -7.36 6.53
N ILE A 252 -10.65 -8.12 6.48
CA ILE A 252 -9.32 -7.58 6.20
C ILE A 252 -9.29 -6.92 4.82
N ILE A 253 -9.83 -7.58 3.79
CA ILE A 253 -9.91 -7.05 2.42
C ILE A 253 -10.68 -5.75 2.39
N MET A 254 -11.90 -5.76 2.96
CA MET A 254 -12.77 -4.59 3.01
C MET A 254 -12.08 -3.42 3.72
N VAL A 255 -11.48 -3.65 4.89
CA VAL A 255 -10.81 -2.59 5.64
C VAL A 255 -9.58 -2.07 4.92
N SER A 256 -8.84 -2.95 4.26
CA SER A 256 -7.64 -2.61 3.48
C SER A 256 -7.97 -1.81 2.22
N LYS A 257 -9.06 -2.11 1.51
CA LYS A 257 -9.53 -1.34 0.35
C LYS A 257 -10.11 0.00 0.78
N ILE A 258 -11.03 0.02 1.76
CA ILE A 258 -11.69 1.25 2.23
C ILE A 258 -10.66 2.26 2.75
N LYS A 259 -9.61 1.84 3.49
CA LYS A 259 -8.65 2.80 4.05
C LYS A 259 -7.94 3.63 2.97
N LEU A 260 -7.64 3.02 1.82
CA LEU A 260 -6.93 3.69 0.71
C LEU A 260 -7.91 4.47 -0.15
N LEU A 261 -9.10 3.91 -0.39
CA LEU A 261 -10.21 4.62 -1.03
C LEU A 261 -10.51 5.95 -0.33
N LEU A 262 -10.55 5.98 1.01
CA LEU A 262 -10.77 7.20 1.80
C LEU A 262 -9.62 8.22 1.72
N LEU A 263 -8.46 7.82 1.19
CA LEU A 263 -7.33 8.71 0.88
C LEU A 263 -7.24 9.08 -0.60
N GLN A 264 -8.18 8.61 -1.45
CA GLN A 264 -8.09 8.75 -2.90
C GLN A 264 -6.77 8.13 -3.43
N ARG A 265 -6.41 6.96 -2.89
CA ARG A 265 -5.18 6.25 -3.24
C ARG A 265 -5.48 4.80 -3.55
N GLU A 266 -4.58 4.22 -4.33
CA GLU A 266 -4.51 2.79 -4.57
C GLU A 266 -3.06 2.32 -4.40
N THR A 267 -2.91 1.04 -4.10
CA THR A 267 -1.63 0.33 -4.16
C THR A 267 -1.94 -1.04 -4.73
N ASP A 268 -1.16 -1.50 -5.70
CA ASP A 268 -1.43 -2.76 -6.41
C ASP A 268 -1.73 -3.94 -5.48
N PRO A 269 -1.01 -4.15 -4.35
CA PRO A 269 -1.30 -5.26 -3.43
C PRO A 269 -2.68 -5.20 -2.77
N VAL A 270 -3.27 -4.01 -2.64
CA VAL A 270 -4.63 -3.84 -2.08
C VAL A 270 -5.68 -3.90 -3.19
N THR A 271 -5.38 -3.32 -4.35
CA THR A 271 -6.30 -3.32 -5.50
C THR A 271 -6.48 -4.75 -6.02
N TYR A 272 -5.40 -5.49 -6.22
CA TYR A 272 -5.39 -6.85 -6.79
C TYR A 272 -5.16 -7.95 -5.75
N LEU A 273 -5.55 -7.71 -4.50
CA LEU A 273 -5.29 -8.56 -3.34
C LEU A 273 -5.77 -10.02 -3.57
N ASP A 274 -4.86 -10.98 -3.39
CA ASP A 274 -5.20 -12.41 -3.35
C ASP A 274 -5.59 -12.86 -1.94
N GLU A 275 -6.85 -13.25 -1.74
CA GLU A 275 -7.39 -13.69 -0.45
C GLU A 275 -6.62 -14.89 0.15
N ASN A 276 -6.04 -15.75 -0.68
CA ASN A 276 -5.30 -16.93 -0.22
C ASN A 276 -3.93 -16.58 0.36
N SER A 277 -3.37 -15.46 -0.06
CA SER A 277 -2.09 -14.96 0.42
C SER A 277 -2.14 -14.31 1.81
N ILE A 278 -3.34 -13.98 2.33
CA ILE A 278 -3.48 -13.24 3.59
C ILE A 278 -2.84 -14.00 4.75
N ARG A 279 -1.97 -13.32 5.50
CA ARG A 279 -1.43 -13.75 6.80
C ARG A 279 -1.64 -12.64 7.80
N TYR A 280 -2.30 -12.94 8.93
CA TYR A 280 -2.61 -11.96 9.96
C TYR A 280 -1.88 -12.31 11.26
N TYR A 281 -1.14 -11.34 11.80
CA TYR A 281 -0.38 -11.49 13.04
C TYR A 281 -0.90 -10.51 14.09
N ILE A 282 -1.22 -11.03 15.27
CA ILE A 282 -1.52 -10.21 16.46
C ILE A 282 -0.22 -10.05 17.23
N LEU A 283 0.24 -8.81 17.35
CA LEU A 283 1.55 -8.47 17.90
C LEU A 283 1.40 -7.70 19.22
N GLU A 284 2.54 -7.34 19.81
CA GLU A 284 2.59 -6.64 21.08
C GLU A 284 2.00 -5.23 20.99
N ARG A 285 1.57 -4.72 22.16
CA ARG A 285 1.08 -3.34 22.32
C ARG A 285 -0.11 -2.99 21.43
N GLY A 286 -1.00 -3.95 21.19
CA GLY A 286 -2.21 -3.75 20.40
C GLY A 286 -1.94 -3.50 18.92
N ILE A 287 -0.75 -3.89 18.42
CA ILE A 287 -0.43 -3.86 17.00
C ILE A 287 -0.91 -5.18 16.38
N SER A 288 -1.45 -5.12 15.17
CA SER A 288 -1.59 -6.29 14.33
C SER A 288 -1.24 -5.96 12.89
N ILE A 289 -0.84 -6.96 12.12
CA ILE A 289 -0.40 -6.77 10.74
C ILE A 289 -1.04 -7.84 9.87
N ALA A 290 -1.80 -7.41 8.87
CA ALA A 290 -2.20 -8.24 7.74
C ALA A 290 -1.17 -8.05 6.63
N VAL A 291 -0.55 -9.14 6.18
CA VAL A 291 0.33 -9.19 5.00
C VAL A 291 -0.38 -9.96 3.90
N PHE A 292 -0.27 -9.49 2.66
CA PHE A 292 -0.93 -10.10 1.50
C PHE A 292 -0.19 -9.74 0.21
N THR A 293 -0.42 -10.53 -0.83
CA THR A 293 0.12 -10.33 -2.18
C THR A 293 -1.00 -10.16 -3.19
N MET A 294 -0.63 -10.07 -4.46
CA MET A 294 -1.58 -9.94 -5.57
C MET A 294 -1.92 -11.28 -6.19
N VAL A 295 -3.03 -11.34 -6.91
CA VAL A 295 -3.36 -12.47 -7.80
C VAL A 295 -2.22 -12.76 -8.79
N PRO A 296 -2.02 -14.03 -9.21
CA PRO A 296 -0.86 -14.46 -9.99
C PRO A 296 -0.56 -13.60 -11.22
N GLU A 297 -1.57 -13.33 -12.02
CA GLU A 297 -1.51 -12.54 -13.26
C GLU A 297 -1.11 -11.06 -13.07
N ARG A 298 -0.96 -10.60 -11.82
CA ARG A 298 -0.49 -9.26 -11.45
C ARG A 298 0.90 -9.26 -10.81
N GLN A 299 1.50 -10.42 -10.57
CA GLN A 299 2.82 -10.49 -9.94
C GLN A 299 3.95 -10.28 -10.96
N LEU A 300 5.00 -9.59 -10.53
CA LEU A 300 6.25 -9.52 -11.30
C LEU A 300 7.00 -10.85 -11.20
N PRO A 301 7.76 -11.29 -12.22
CA PRO A 301 8.38 -12.61 -12.26
C PRO A 301 9.29 -12.91 -11.06
N LEU A 302 10.34 -12.09 -10.85
CA LEU A 302 11.31 -12.24 -9.76
C LEU A 302 10.87 -11.54 -8.47
N GLU A 303 10.48 -10.28 -8.58
CA GLU A 303 10.05 -9.50 -7.42
C GLU A 303 8.60 -9.87 -7.04
N SER A 304 8.32 -10.08 -5.76
CA SER A 304 6.94 -10.14 -5.27
C SER A 304 6.63 -8.84 -4.55
N TYR A 305 5.69 -8.05 -5.07
CA TYR A 305 5.20 -6.88 -4.35
C TYR A 305 4.21 -7.33 -3.28
N VAL A 306 4.68 -7.35 -2.03
CA VAL A 306 3.93 -7.83 -0.88
C VAL A 306 3.44 -6.64 -0.06
N GLY A 307 2.13 -6.45 -0.02
CA GLY A 307 1.49 -5.36 0.70
C GLY A 307 1.18 -5.69 2.15
N TYR A 308 0.82 -4.64 2.90
CA TYR A 308 0.30 -4.81 4.25
C TYR A 308 -0.75 -3.77 4.65
N THR A 309 -1.52 -4.16 5.68
CA THR A 309 -2.24 -3.23 6.54
C THR A 309 -1.79 -3.46 7.97
N LEU A 310 -1.23 -2.42 8.59
CA LEU A 310 -0.88 -2.42 10.00
C LEU A 310 -1.98 -1.72 10.78
N PHE A 311 -2.41 -2.34 11.87
CA PHE A 311 -3.45 -1.84 12.74
C PHE A 311 -2.91 -1.50 14.13
N LYS A 312 -3.55 -0.54 14.79
CA LYS A 312 -3.38 -0.23 16.21
C LYS A 312 -4.75 -0.29 16.88
N ASN A 313 -4.93 -1.24 17.79
CA ASN A 313 -6.22 -1.51 18.46
C ASN A 313 -7.37 -1.63 17.43
N GLY A 314 -7.11 -2.27 16.29
CA GLY A 314 -8.07 -2.47 15.20
C GLY A 314 -8.14 -1.34 14.17
N TYR A 315 -7.63 -0.14 14.48
CA TYR A 315 -7.62 0.97 13.53
C TYR A 315 -6.48 0.82 12.52
N PRO A 316 -6.73 0.93 11.20
CA PRO A 316 -5.67 0.98 10.20
C PRO A 316 -4.73 2.14 10.49
N ALA A 317 -3.50 1.86 10.90
CA ALA A 317 -2.52 2.85 11.33
C ALA A 317 -1.40 3.09 10.30
N ALA A 318 -1.07 2.07 9.51
CA ALA A 318 -0.12 2.19 8.41
C ALA A 318 -0.46 1.27 7.23
N TYR A 319 0.11 1.59 6.07
CA TYR A 319 -0.01 0.85 4.83
C TYR A 319 1.24 0.99 3.97
N GLY A 320 1.35 0.11 2.98
CA GLY A 320 2.43 0.11 2.01
C GLY A 320 2.71 -1.31 1.56
N GLY A 321 3.96 -1.56 1.21
CA GLY A 321 4.43 -2.88 0.87
C GLY A 321 5.94 -2.92 0.72
N ALA A 322 6.43 -4.08 0.30
CA ALA A 322 7.82 -4.26 -0.07
C ALA A 322 7.92 -5.11 -1.34
N TRP A 323 8.84 -4.76 -2.24
CA TRP A 323 9.24 -5.63 -3.34
C TRP A 323 10.30 -6.60 -2.84
N ILE A 324 9.92 -7.87 -2.75
CA ILE A 324 10.73 -8.94 -2.19
C ILE A 324 11.41 -9.72 -3.31
N MET A 325 12.71 -9.93 -3.18
CA MET A 325 13.51 -10.75 -4.08
C MET A 325 14.50 -11.58 -3.25
N GLY A 326 14.15 -12.82 -2.96
CA GLY A 326 14.93 -13.70 -2.10
C GLY A 326 15.06 -13.15 -0.68
N ASN A 327 16.28 -12.85 -0.23
CA ASN A 327 16.56 -12.27 1.09
C ASN A 327 16.60 -10.73 1.11
N ARG A 328 16.27 -10.06 -0.01
CA ARG A 328 16.23 -8.60 -0.14
C ARG A 328 14.80 -8.08 -0.22
N ALA A 329 14.54 -6.92 0.39
CA ALA A 329 13.29 -6.19 0.28
C ALA A 329 13.51 -4.68 0.02
N LEU A 330 12.94 -4.16 -1.08
CA LEU A 330 12.71 -2.71 -1.24
C LEU A 330 11.48 -2.34 -0.41
N PHE A 331 11.67 -1.63 0.69
CA PHE A 331 10.67 -1.45 1.74
C PHE A 331 10.08 -0.03 1.74
N GLY A 332 8.75 0.04 1.83
CA GLY A 332 8.01 1.30 1.97
C GLY A 332 7.03 1.28 3.14
N ILE A 333 6.91 2.39 3.85
CA ILE A 333 5.95 2.56 4.94
C ILE A 333 5.28 3.93 4.90
N ASN A 334 3.94 3.91 4.93
CA ASN A 334 3.13 5.11 5.11
C ASN A 334 2.32 4.98 6.40
N ILE A 335 2.61 5.85 7.37
CA ILE A 335 1.81 6.01 8.58
C ILE A 335 0.84 7.16 8.34
N PHE A 336 -0.45 6.92 8.58
CA PHE A 336 -1.47 7.95 8.42
C PHE A 336 -1.17 9.16 9.30
N ASP A 337 -1.42 10.36 8.80
CA ASP A 337 -1.02 11.61 9.44
C ASP A 337 -1.58 11.74 10.86
N TRP A 338 -2.81 11.29 11.08
CA TRP A 338 -3.49 11.29 12.38
C TRP A 338 -2.98 10.22 13.35
N PHE A 339 -2.07 9.33 12.94
CA PHE A 339 -1.35 8.39 13.81
C PHE A 339 0.13 8.71 13.97
N ARG A 340 0.65 9.73 13.27
CA ARG A 340 2.03 10.22 13.46
C ARG A 340 2.20 10.81 14.85
N GLY A 341 3.42 10.68 15.40
CA GLY A 341 3.73 11.12 16.76
C GLY A 341 3.35 10.12 17.87
N GLY A 342 2.66 9.02 17.51
CA GLY A 342 2.48 7.85 18.37
C GLY A 342 3.73 6.95 18.38
N GLU A 343 3.52 5.63 18.43
CA GLU A 343 4.62 4.64 18.42
C GLU A 343 5.08 4.27 17.00
N SER A 344 5.17 5.25 16.10
CA SER A 344 5.52 5.06 14.67
C SER A 344 6.79 4.23 14.46
N GLY A 345 7.81 4.47 15.29
CA GLY A 345 9.05 3.70 15.23
C GLY A 345 8.88 2.23 15.65
N PHE A 346 8.08 1.97 16.69
CA PHE A 346 7.82 0.61 17.15
C PHE A 346 6.97 -0.15 16.13
N MET A 347 5.98 0.53 15.51
CA MET A 347 5.21 -0.02 14.39
C MET A 347 6.11 -0.42 13.22
N MET A 348 7.08 0.43 12.84
CA MET A 348 8.05 0.07 11.79
C MET A 348 8.91 -1.14 12.19
N ALA A 349 9.39 -1.21 13.44
CA ALA A 349 10.17 -2.34 13.92
C ALA A 349 9.39 -3.66 13.87
N GLN A 350 8.12 -3.64 14.29
CA GLN A 350 7.22 -4.80 14.19
C GLN A 350 6.99 -5.21 12.73
N LEU A 351 6.82 -4.25 11.82
CA LEU A 351 6.66 -4.54 10.40
C LEU A 351 7.93 -5.13 9.78
N LEU A 352 9.11 -4.59 10.08
CA LEU A 352 10.40 -5.14 9.64
C LEU A 352 10.60 -6.56 10.19
N ARG A 353 10.26 -6.82 11.46
CA ARG A 353 10.24 -8.17 12.06
C ARG A 353 9.32 -9.10 11.28
N THR A 354 8.10 -8.66 10.95
CA THR A 354 7.14 -9.46 10.18
C THR A 354 7.71 -9.85 8.81
N TYR A 355 8.19 -8.89 8.02
CA TYR A 355 8.79 -9.19 6.71
C TYR A 355 10.04 -10.07 6.83
N ARG A 356 10.92 -9.77 7.78
CA ARG A 356 12.14 -10.55 8.03
C ARG A 356 11.85 -12.01 8.27
N GLN A 357 10.92 -12.32 9.16
CA GLN A 357 10.68 -13.71 9.54
C GLN A 357 9.78 -14.44 8.53
N LEU A 358 8.85 -13.74 7.88
CA LEU A 358 7.98 -14.34 6.88
C LEU A 358 8.71 -14.69 5.57
N PHE A 359 9.70 -13.88 5.17
CA PHE A 359 10.42 -14.05 3.90
C PHE A 359 11.92 -14.25 4.06
N SER A 360 12.41 -14.45 5.29
CA SER A 360 13.85 -14.57 5.59
C SER A 360 14.71 -13.40 5.08
N ILE A 361 14.19 -12.17 5.21
CA ILE A 361 14.87 -10.95 4.76
C ILE A 361 16.01 -10.58 5.72
N ASP A 362 17.21 -10.40 5.17
CA ASP A 362 18.38 -9.89 5.87
C ASP A 362 18.91 -8.59 5.25
N TYR A 363 18.28 -8.08 4.20
CA TYR A 363 18.65 -6.82 3.57
C TYR A 363 17.41 -6.00 3.21
N PHE A 364 17.20 -4.90 3.94
CA PHE A 364 16.16 -3.92 3.62
C PHE A 364 16.77 -2.72 2.92
N GLU A 365 16.10 -2.21 1.89
CA GLU A 365 16.51 -1.02 1.16
C GLU A 365 15.33 -0.07 0.99
N ILE A 366 15.59 1.23 1.05
CA ILE A 366 14.57 2.28 1.01
C ILE A 366 14.97 3.30 -0.04
N GLU A 367 14.05 3.59 -0.93
CA GLU A 367 14.23 4.56 -2.01
C GLU A 367 14.02 6.01 -1.54
N PRO A 368 14.62 7.00 -2.23
CA PRO A 368 14.74 8.34 -1.68
C PRO A 368 13.43 9.12 -1.56
N TYR A 369 12.43 8.79 -2.37
CA TYR A 369 11.09 9.42 -2.27
C TYR A 369 10.39 9.07 -0.95
N GLN A 370 10.77 7.97 -0.28
CA GLN A 370 10.23 7.59 1.03
C GLN A 370 10.73 8.52 2.15
N TYR A 371 11.79 9.30 1.95
CA TYR A 371 12.35 10.19 2.97
C TYR A 371 12.75 11.59 2.49
N GLY A 372 12.34 12.01 1.28
CA GLY A 372 12.39 13.42 0.91
C GLY A 372 12.56 13.77 -0.56
N LEU A 373 12.91 12.82 -1.45
CA LEU A 373 13.06 13.14 -2.88
C LEU A 373 11.74 13.67 -3.44
N ASN A 374 11.78 14.90 -3.97
CA ASN A 374 10.61 15.63 -4.46
C ASN A 374 9.47 15.80 -3.43
N ASN A 375 9.78 15.67 -2.14
CA ASN A 375 8.81 15.78 -1.04
C ASN A 375 9.32 16.73 0.06
N PRO A 376 8.97 18.03 -0.01
CA PRO A 376 9.38 19.02 0.99
C PRO A 376 8.94 18.68 2.41
N GLU A 377 7.79 18.02 2.59
CA GLU A 377 7.32 17.58 3.91
C GLU A 377 8.21 16.45 4.48
N GLY A 378 8.64 15.53 3.62
CA GLY A 378 9.60 14.47 3.96
C GLY A 378 10.92 15.07 4.48
N ILE A 379 11.43 16.09 3.81
CA ILE A 379 12.61 16.84 4.22
C ILE A 379 12.36 17.57 5.55
N ALA A 380 11.27 18.33 5.67
CA ALA A 380 10.95 19.10 6.88
C ALA A 380 10.76 18.22 8.12
N SER A 381 10.24 17.00 7.95
CA SER A 381 10.05 16.04 9.04
C SER A 381 11.36 15.39 9.52
N GLY A 382 12.44 15.50 8.74
CA GLY A 382 13.71 14.79 9.00
C GLY A 382 13.58 13.27 8.84
N ALA A 383 12.76 12.80 7.89
CA ALA A 383 12.50 11.37 7.65
C ALA A 383 13.78 10.54 7.45
N PHE A 384 14.83 11.12 6.86
CA PHE A 384 16.15 10.48 6.77
C PHE A 384 16.65 10.01 8.15
N TRP A 385 16.58 10.88 9.16
CA TRP A 385 17.03 10.57 10.52
C TRP A 385 16.07 9.62 11.25
N PHE A 386 14.82 9.49 10.80
CA PHE A 386 13.96 8.42 11.25
C PHE A 386 14.57 7.07 10.86
N TYR A 387 14.82 6.81 9.58
CA TYR A 387 15.43 5.56 9.12
C TYR A 387 16.86 5.35 9.66
N TYR A 388 17.69 6.39 9.69
CA TYR A 388 19.07 6.30 10.18
C TYR A 388 19.15 5.75 11.62
N ARG A 389 18.19 6.12 12.48
CA ARG A 389 18.11 5.63 13.87
C ARG A 389 17.80 4.13 13.98
N PHE A 390 17.24 3.51 12.95
CA PHE A 390 16.97 2.05 12.88
C PHE A 390 18.12 1.25 12.28
N GLY A 391 19.26 1.89 11.98
CA GLY A 391 20.41 1.22 11.40
C GLY A 391 20.52 1.34 9.88
N PHE A 392 19.57 1.99 9.21
CA PHE A 392 19.68 2.28 7.77
C PHE A 392 20.83 3.26 7.49
N ARG A 393 21.59 3.02 6.43
CA ARG A 393 22.73 3.86 6.02
C ARG A 393 22.70 4.12 4.52
N PRO A 394 23.16 5.29 4.05
CA PRO A 394 23.32 5.54 2.62
C PRO A 394 24.19 4.48 1.94
N LEU A 395 23.77 4.04 0.76
CA LEU A 395 24.57 3.16 -0.10
C LEU A 395 25.78 3.89 -0.68
N ASP A 396 25.63 5.17 -1.00
CA ASP A 396 26.73 6.01 -1.45
C ASP A 396 27.73 6.24 -0.31
N ARG A 397 29.01 5.97 -0.60
CA ARG A 397 30.08 6.02 0.39
C ARG A 397 30.32 7.42 0.94
N GLU A 398 30.21 8.45 0.10
CA GLU A 398 30.45 9.83 0.51
C GLU A 398 29.27 10.40 1.31
N LEU A 399 28.03 10.08 0.91
CA LEU A 399 26.85 10.42 1.70
C LEU A 399 26.81 9.68 3.04
N ASN A 400 27.30 8.45 3.10
CA ASN A 400 27.42 7.71 4.36
C ASN A 400 28.41 8.38 5.32
N LYS A 401 29.58 8.80 4.82
CA LYS A 401 30.56 9.59 5.60
C LYS A 401 29.95 10.92 6.07
N LEU A 402 29.20 11.62 5.21
CA LEU A 402 28.51 12.85 5.56
C LEU A 402 27.47 12.61 6.66
N ALA A 403 26.64 11.57 6.51
CA ALA A 403 25.63 11.19 7.49
C ALA A 403 26.25 10.86 8.85
N LYS A 404 27.40 10.16 8.88
CA LYS A 404 28.13 9.91 10.14
C LYS A 404 28.58 11.20 10.80
N ARG A 405 29.18 12.13 10.06
CA ARG A 405 29.61 13.44 10.59
C ARG A 405 28.44 14.25 11.16
N GLU A 406 27.31 14.26 10.47
CA GLU A 406 26.09 14.93 10.93
C GLU A 406 25.51 14.27 12.19
N ALA A 407 25.51 12.94 12.24
CA ALA A 407 25.09 12.19 13.43
C ALA A 407 26.00 12.49 14.63
N ASP A 408 27.31 12.59 14.43
CA ASP A 408 28.28 12.95 15.49
C ASP A 408 28.02 14.37 16.02
N LYS A 409 27.70 15.33 15.15
CA LYS A 409 27.27 16.69 15.56
C LYS A 409 25.99 16.65 16.40
N MET A 410 24.99 15.89 15.97
CA MET A 410 23.73 15.71 16.72
C MET A 410 23.95 15.02 18.07
N GLN A 411 24.94 14.13 18.16
CA GLN A 411 25.31 13.50 19.43
C GLN A 411 25.92 14.49 20.40
N ARG A 412 26.86 15.33 19.93
CA ARG A 412 27.55 16.38 20.73
C ARG A 412 26.64 17.54 21.11
N ASN A 413 25.74 17.96 20.22
CA ASN A 413 24.80 19.04 20.46
C ASN A 413 23.36 18.60 20.18
N LYS A 414 22.55 18.41 21.24
CA LYS A 414 21.15 17.97 21.11
C LYS A 414 20.22 19.01 20.46
N ALA A 415 20.61 20.28 20.42
CA ALA A 415 19.89 21.34 19.71
C ALA A 415 20.19 21.36 18.21
N TYR A 416 21.29 20.74 17.77
CA TYR A 416 21.68 20.71 16.36
C TYR A 416 20.68 19.94 15.50
N ARG A 417 20.37 20.47 14.31
CA ARG A 417 19.59 19.81 13.26
C ARG A 417 20.33 20.01 11.93
N SER A 418 20.42 18.95 11.12
CA SER A 418 20.91 19.07 9.75
C SER A 418 20.05 20.06 8.96
N SER A 419 20.68 20.86 8.12
CA SER A 419 19.97 21.82 7.27
C SER A 419 19.16 21.11 6.18
N SER A 420 18.14 21.79 5.65
CA SER A 420 17.35 21.29 4.52
C SER A 420 18.24 20.86 3.35
N ASN A 421 19.25 21.66 2.99
CA ASN A 421 20.19 21.35 1.91
C ASN A 421 20.95 20.03 2.14
N ILE A 422 21.34 19.73 3.38
CA ILE A 422 21.99 18.46 3.73
C ILE A 422 21.00 17.31 3.60
N LEU A 423 19.76 17.49 4.06
CA LEU A 423 18.72 16.47 3.97
C LEU A 423 18.34 16.16 2.53
N VAL A 424 18.25 17.18 1.66
CA VAL A 424 18.04 17.01 0.21
C VAL A 424 19.20 16.22 -0.40
N ARG A 425 20.45 16.54 -0.05
CA ARG A 425 21.61 15.79 -0.55
C ARG A 425 21.60 14.32 -0.16
N PHE A 426 21.05 13.96 1.01
CA PHE A 426 20.89 12.55 1.36
C PHE A 426 19.92 11.79 0.45
N THR A 427 19.09 12.48 -0.33
CA THR A 427 18.17 11.84 -1.28
C THR A 427 18.84 11.40 -2.59
N ASP A 428 20.13 11.68 -2.77
CA ASP A 428 20.93 11.22 -3.94
C ASP A 428 21.33 9.74 -3.85
N SER A 429 20.95 9.02 -2.80
CA SER A 429 21.28 7.61 -2.61
C SER A 429 20.24 6.90 -1.78
N ASN A 430 19.89 5.66 -2.13
CA ASN A 430 19.07 4.77 -1.30
C ASN A 430 19.70 4.53 0.07
N LEU A 431 18.87 4.19 1.05
CA LEU A 431 19.33 3.69 2.35
C LEU A 431 19.21 2.18 2.42
N ALA A 432 20.18 1.50 2.99
CA ALA A 432 20.09 0.08 3.28
C ALA A 432 20.32 -0.23 4.75
N PHE A 433 19.61 -1.24 5.22
CA PHE A 433 19.80 -1.88 6.50
C PHE A 433 20.17 -3.34 6.26
N ASN A 434 21.48 -3.60 6.30
CA ASN A 434 22.06 -4.92 6.10
C ASN A 434 22.21 -5.63 7.45
N LEU A 435 21.46 -6.70 7.62
CA LEU A 435 21.47 -7.62 8.77
C LEU A 435 22.26 -8.91 8.48
N GLY A 436 22.69 -9.10 7.23
CA GLY A 436 23.49 -10.24 6.77
C GLY A 436 24.97 -9.89 6.60
N SER A 437 25.73 -10.85 6.09
CA SER A 437 27.17 -10.69 5.84
C SER A 437 27.50 -10.07 4.48
N ASN A 438 26.58 -10.13 3.52
CA ASN A 438 26.80 -9.73 2.13
C ASN A 438 25.63 -8.90 1.61
N THR A 439 25.90 -8.02 0.64
CA THR A 439 24.85 -7.34 -0.13
C THR A 439 24.24 -8.31 -1.13
N PRO A 440 22.91 -8.57 -1.10
CA PRO A 440 22.27 -9.45 -2.07
C PRO A 440 22.26 -8.87 -3.48
N LEU A 441 22.06 -9.74 -4.48
CA LEU A 441 21.87 -9.34 -5.87
C LEU A 441 20.63 -8.44 -6.00
N ALA A 442 20.79 -7.27 -6.60
CA ALA A 442 19.69 -6.34 -6.84
C ALA A 442 19.03 -6.60 -8.21
N MET A 443 17.73 -6.32 -8.33
CA MET A 443 16.96 -6.57 -9.56
C MET A 443 17.54 -5.86 -10.79
N TRP A 444 18.08 -4.64 -10.63
CA TRP A 444 18.70 -3.91 -11.75
C TRP A 444 19.93 -4.63 -12.32
N GLN A 445 20.66 -5.41 -11.52
CA GLN A 445 21.80 -6.19 -11.99
C GLN A 445 21.34 -7.31 -12.91
N VAL A 446 20.27 -8.02 -12.54
CA VAL A 446 19.67 -9.08 -13.37
C VAL A 446 19.14 -8.48 -14.68
N ARG A 447 18.35 -7.40 -14.60
CA ARG A 447 17.81 -6.72 -15.80
C ARG A 447 18.91 -6.27 -16.74
N ASN A 448 19.96 -5.63 -16.23
CA ASN A 448 21.08 -5.17 -17.06
C ASN A 448 21.81 -6.33 -17.73
N LYS A 449 21.97 -7.47 -17.04
CA LYS A 449 22.61 -8.66 -17.61
C LYS A 449 21.79 -9.25 -18.76
N VAL A 450 20.48 -9.38 -18.59
CA VAL A 450 19.56 -9.86 -19.65
C VAL A 450 19.55 -8.88 -20.81
N THR A 451 19.38 -7.58 -20.57
CA THR A 451 19.40 -6.55 -21.62
C THR A 451 20.71 -6.56 -22.41
N ALA A 452 21.86 -6.69 -21.74
CA ALA A 452 23.16 -6.77 -22.39
C ALA A 452 23.27 -8.03 -23.27
N MET A 453 22.79 -9.18 -22.80
CA MET A 453 22.73 -10.39 -23.62
C MET A 453 21.85 -10.21 -24.87
N ILE A 454 20.65 -9.66 -24.71
CA ILE A 454 19.73 -9.44 -25.86
C ILE A 454 20.36 -8.48 -26.87
N HIS A 455 21.02 -7.42 -26.39
CA HIS A 455 21.74 -6.49 -27.24
C HIS A 455 22.87 -7.15 -28.03
N THR A 456 23.78 -7.85 -27.35
CA THR A 456 24.99 -8.40 -27.96
C THR A 456 24.73 -9.62 -28.83
N ASN A 457 23.89 -10.55 -28.38
CA ASN A 457 23.70 -11.85 -29.05
C ASN A 457 22.58 -11.81 -30.09
N TYR A 458 21.60 -10.92 -29.93
CA TYR A 458 20.39 -10.89 -30.76
C TYR A 458 20.14 -9.54 -31.44
N LYS A 459 21.11 -8.60 -31.38
CA LYS A 459 21.02 -7.27 -32.00
C LYS A 459 19.74 -6.51 -31.65
N ASN A 460 19.30 -6.66 -30.39
CA ASN A 460 18.05 -6.12 -29.87
C ASN A 460 16.75 -6.77 -30.36
N ASP A 461 16.79 -7.94 -31.00
CA ASP A 461 15.58 -8.72 -31.28
C ASP A 461 15.15 -9.50 -30.01
N ARG A 462 14.01 -9.11 -29.42
CA ARG A 462 13.52 -9.68 -28.16
C ARG A 462 12.77 -10.98 -28.42
N GLN A 463 12.01 -11.05 -29.51
CA GLN A 463 11.24 -12.24 -29.88
C GLN A 463 12.20 -13.38 -30.21
N LEU A 464 13.23 -13.11 -31.01
CA LEU A 464 14.26 -14.10 -31.31
C LEU A 464 15.00 -14.55 -30.04
N ALA A 465 15.32 -13.63 -29.12
CA ALA A 465 15.99 -13.96 -27.87
C ALA A 465 15.13 -14.87 -26.98
N GLU A 466 13.83 -14.59 -26.84
CA GLU A 466 12.90 -15.43 -26.09
C GLU A 466 12.82 -16.84 -26.69
N MET A 467 12.57 -16.94 -28.00
CA MET A 467 12.44 -18.22 -28.71
C MET A 467 13.70 -19.09 -28.55
N ASP A 468 14.88 -18.54 -28.83
CA ASP A 468 16.15 -19.27 -28.76
C ASP A 468 16.54 -19.63 -27.31
N CYS A 469 16.28 -18.75 -26.33
CA CYS A 469 16.55 -19.07 -24.92
C CYS A 469 15.63 -20.18 -24.40
N ILE A 470 14.35 -20.18 -24.79
CA ILE A 470 13.40 -21.26 -24.45
C ILE A 470 13.84 -22.58 -25.09
N GLU A 471 14.22 -22.56 -26.37
CA GLU A 471 14.69 -23.76 -27.06
C GLU A 471 15.94 -24.34 -26.39
N LYS A 472 16.94 -23.50 -26.10
CA LYS A 472 18.15 -23.90 -25.37
C LYS A 472 17.84 -24.46 -23.99
N PHE A 473 16.88 -23.85 -23.29
CA PHE A 473 16.43 -24.34 -21.99
C PHE A 473 15.84 -25.74 -22.10
N ASN A 474 14.93 -25.96 -23.05
CA ASN A 474 14.27 -27.25 -23.28
C ASN A 474 15.25 -28.33 -23.75
N ASN A 475 16.26 -27.99 -24.55
CA ASN A 475 17.26 -28.93 -25.03
C ASN A 475 18.17 -29.45 -23.90
N LEU A 476 18.46 -28.62 -22.89
CA LEU A 476 19.23 -29.04 -21.71
C LEU A 476 18.40 -29.86 -20.72
N PHE A 477 17.11 -29.53 -20.58
CA PHE A 477 16.24 -30.12 -19.56
C PHE A 477 15.48 -31.37 -20.02
N GLY A 478 15.33 -31.57 -21.33
CA GLY A 478 14.44 -32.58 -21.90
C GLY A 478 12.98 -32.10 -21.92
N LYS A 479 12.30 -32.30 -23.06
CA LYS A 479 10.97 -31.74 -23.41
C LYS A 479 9.76 -32.21 -22.55
N SER A 480 9.96 -32.76 -21.34
CA SER A 480 8.92 -33.55 -20.66
C SER A 480 8.07 -32.81 -19.61
N LYS A 481 8.40 -31.57 -19.20
CA LYS A 481 7.57 -30.82 -18.23
C LYS A 481 6.77 -29.73 -18.94
N THR A 482 5.46 -29.93 -19.02
CA THR A 482 4.51 -28.91 -19.49
C THR A 482 4.39 -27.83 -18.43
N ILE A 483 4.76 -26.59 -18.77
CA ILE A 483 4.52 -25.40 -17.94
C ILE A 483 3.07 -24.97 -18.11
N SER A 484 2.41 -24.61 -17.02
CA SER A 484 1.03 -24.12 -17.06
C SER A 484 0.94 -22.77 -17.78
N ASP A 485 -0.20 -22.49 -18.44
CA ASP A 485 -0.39 -21.22 -19.16
C ASP A 485 -0.18 -19.99 -18.26
N LYS A 486 -0.54 -20.10 -16.98
CA LYS A 486 -0.35 -19.05 -15.97
C LYS A 486 1.12 -18.78 -15.63
N SER A 487 2.00 -19.75 -15.89
CA SER A 487 3.41 -19.71 -15.54
C SER A 487 4.33 -19.45 -16.73
N GLN A 488 3.80 -19.37 -17.96
CA GLN A 488 4.58 -19.13 -19.17
C GLN A 488 5.45 -17.87 -19.08
N LYS A 489 4.91 -16.73 -18.62
CA LYS A 489 5.70 -15.49 -18.51
C LYS A 489 6.90 -15.65 -17.58
N ALA A 490 6.67 -16.21 -16.38
CA ALA A 490 7.74 -16.47 -15.43
C ALA A 490 8.80 -17.43 -16.01
N PHE A 491 8.37 -18.47 -16.73
CA PHE A 491 9.27 -19.40 -17.40
C PHE A 491 10.15 -18.73 -18.46
N ILE A 492 9.57 -17.86 -19.30
CA ILE A 492 10.32 -17.09 -20.30
C ILE A 492 11.40 -16.24 -19.62
N ASP A 493 11.04 -15.54 -18.54
CA ASP A 493 12.01 -14.73 -17.78
C ASP A 493 13.13 -15.58 -17.19
N PHE A 494 12.83 -16.75 -16.62
CA PHE A 494 13.85 -17.66 -16.12
C PHE A 494 14.73 -18.22 -17.25
N ALA A 495 14.18 -18.52 -18.43
CA ALA A 495 14.96 -18.95 -19.58
C ALA A 495 15.97 -17.86 -20.02
N LEU A 496 15.53 -16.62 -20.09
CA LEU A 496 16.40 -15.46 -20.37
C LEU A 496 17.47 -15.28 -19.28
N ILE A 497 17.11 -15.43 -18.01
CA ILE A 497 18.05 -15.33 -16.89
C ILE A 497 19.10 -16.44 -16.95
N CYS A 498 18.70 -17.70 -17.13
CA CYS A 498 19.63 -18.83 -17.24
C CYS A 498 20.62 -18.63 -18.39
N ALA A 499 20.15 -18.16 -19.55
CA ALA A 499 21.00 -17.85 -20.69
C ALA A 499 21.96 -16.68 -20.42
N ALA A 500 21.45 -15.58 -19.83
CA ALA A 500 22.25 -14.38 -19.56
C ALA A 500 23.37 -14.61 -18.53
N TYR A 501 23.15 -15.54 -17.60
CA TYR A 501 24.14 -15.97 -16.60
C TYR A 501 24.93 -17.21 -17.04
N LYS A 502 24.67 -17.75 -18.23
CA LYS A 502 25.34 -18.94 -18.81
C LYS A 502 25.34 -20.12 -17.84
N LEU A 503 24.21 -20.35 -17.17
CA LEU A 503 24.08 -21.45 -16.23
C LEU A 503 24.22 -22.79 -16.96
N LYS A 504 24.89 -23.76 -16.30
CA LYS A 504 25.09 -25.11 -16.83
C LYS A 504 24.66 -26.20 -15.84
N ASN A 505 24.31 -25.83 -14.62
CA ASN A 505 23.92 -26.78 -13.57
C ASN A 505 22.45 -27.17 -13.76
N MET A 506 22.17 -28.47 -13.91
CA MET A 506 20.83 -29.03 -14.02
C MET A 506 19.92 -28.62 -12.84
N ASP A 507 20.45 -28.55 -11.62
CA ASP A 507 19.70 -28.14 -10.43
C ASP A 507 19.11 -26.72 -10.59
N ALA A 508 19.83 -25.82 -11.28
CA ALA A 508 19.36 -24.46 -11.52
C ALA A 508 18.19 -24.44 -12.51
N TYR A 509 18.21 -25.31 -13.51
CA TYR A 509 17.11 -25.45 -14.47
C TYR A 509 15.88 -26.10 -13.84
N GLU A 510 16.06 -27.14 -13.02
CA GLU A 510 14.97 -27.75 -12.23
C GLU A 510 14.27 -26.71 -11.35
N MET A 511 15.08 -25.93 -10.64
CA MET A 511 14.57 -24.89 -9.75
C MET A 511 13.89 -23.74 -10.49
N ALA A 512 14.39 -23.35 -11.67
CA ALA A 512 13.75 -22.35 -12.52
C ALA A 512 12.34 -22.79 -12.95
N ILE A 513 12.14 -24.06 -13.31
CA ILE A 513 10.82 -24.61 -13.62
C ILE A 513 9.92 -24.61 -12.39
N GLU A 514 10.42 -25.11 -11.26
CA GLU A 514 9.67 -25.12 -10.00
C GLU A 514 9.23 -23.70 -9.60
N LEU A 515 10.13 -22.72 -9.71
CA LEU A 515 9.85 -21.32 -9.42
C LEU A 515 8.81 -20.73 -10.37
N SER A 516 8.82 -21.12 -11.64
CA SER A 516 7.84 -20.66 -12.63
C SER A 516 6.42 -21.07 -12.22
N GLU A 517 6.24 -22.31 -11.75
CA GLU A 517 4.96 -22.81 -11.25
C GLU A 517 4.59 -22.21 -9.89
N LEU A 518 5.52 -22.24 -8.93
CA LEU A 518 5.29 -21.72 -7.57
C LEU A 518 4.87 -20.25 -7.56
N LYS A 519 5.33 -19.47 -8.53
CA LYS A 519 4.99 -18.04 -8.62
C LYS A 519 3.48 -17.81 -8.66
N SER A 520 2.74 -18.69 -9.34
CA SER A 520 1.29 -18.59 -9.47
C SER A 520 0.51 -19.28 -8.34
N GLN A 521 1.20 -20.03 -7.47
CA GLN A 521 0.56 -20.91 -6.49
C GLN A 521 0.83 -20.48 -5.03
N ASN A 522 2.08 -20.17 -4.70
CA ASN A 522 2.49 -19.91 -3.33
C ASN A 522 3.71 -18.98 -3.26
N VAL A 523 3.45 -17.68 -3.07
CA VAL A 523 4.48 -16.65 -3.00
C VAL A 523 5.50 -16.84 -1.86
N PHE A 524 5.10 -17.47 -0.75
CA PHE A 524 5.96 -17.66 0.41
C PHE A 524 7.01 -18.75 0.13
N GLU A 525 6.57 -19.85 -0.45
CA GLU A 525 7.43 -20.95 -0.90
C GLU A 525 8.29 -20.52 -2.09
N TYR A 526 7.71 -19.78 -3.03
CA TYR A 526 8.44 -19.15 -4.13
C TYR A 526 9.63 -18.33 -3.62
N GLN A 527 9.44 -17.42 -2.65
CA GLN A 527 10.54 -16.59 -2.15
C GLN A 527 11.62 -17.40 -1.40
N LYS A 528 11.22 -18.47 -0.71
CA LYS A 528 12.16 -19.41 -0.07
C LYS A 528 13.05 -20.09 -1.11
N ASN A 529 12.47 -20.58 -2.20
CA ASN A 529 13.19 -21.27 -3.27
C ASN A 529 13.99 -20.28 -4.13
N LEU A 530 13.46 -19.09 -4.39
CA LEU A 530 14.14 -18.05 -5.15
C LEU A 530 15.46 -17.66 -4.48
N ARG A 531 15.48 -17.57 -3.15
CA ARG A 531 16.72 -17.31 -2.40
C ARG A 531 17.82 -18.34 -2.68
N ILE A 532 17.47 -19.60 -2.93
CA ILE A 532 18.43 -20.65 -3.28
C ILE A 532 18.86 -20.45 -4.73
N PHE A 533 17.92 -20.23 -5.65
CA PHE A 533 18.20 -20.00 -7.06
C PHE A 533 19.15 -18.82 -7.29
N LEU A 534 18.97 -17.72 -6.56
CA LEU A 534 19.83 -16.53 -6.66
C LEU A 534 21.30 -16.80 -6.33
N LYS A 535 21.63 -17.93 -5.68
CA LYS A 535 23.02 -18.33 -5.46
C LYS A 535 23.71 -18.80 -6.74
N PHE A 536 22.97 -19.33 -7.72
CA PHE A 536 23.51 -19.70 -9.03
C PHE A 536 23.86 -18.49 -9.89
N LEU A 537 23.34 -17.30 -9.55
CA LEU A 537 23.59 -16.06 -10.29
C LEU A 537 24.80 -15.26 -9.77
N LYS A 538 25.49 -15.79 -8.74
CA LYS A 538 26.74 -15.24 -8.23
C LYS A 538 27.91 -15.88 -8.96
#